data_AF-A0A317T076-F1
#
_entry.id   AF-A0A317T076-F1
#
_cell.length_a   1.000
_cell.length_b   1.000
_cell.length_c   1.000
_cell.angle_alpha   90.00
_cell.angle_beta   90.00
_cell.angle_gamma   90.00
#
_symmetry.space_group_name_H-M   'P 1'
#
loop_
_entity.id
_entity.type
_entity.pdbx_description
1 polymer ?
#
loop_
_entity_poly.entity_id
_entity_poly.type
_entity_poly.pdbx_seq_one_letter_code
_entity_poly.pdbx_strand_id
1 'polypeptide(L)'
;IRHQLRSYIPRDIWNCDESSLQYNKQPAYSNVCKESGKVLADIKLDKTCIITFYVTNADRSEKRKLLVIKRSQTPQAFCQNKININNLPVTYHFNQKA
;
A
#
# COMPACT_ATOMS: atom_id res chain seq x y z
N ILE A 1 16.65 17.88 12.62
CA ILE A 1 16.52 16.40 12.63
C ILE A 1 17.88 15.70 12.64
N ARG A 2 18.69 15.66 11.57
CA ARG A 2 19.95 14.86 11.55
C ARG A 2 20.94 15.18 12.69
N HIS A 3 21.07 16.44 13.09
CA HIS A 3 21.95 16.81 14.22
C HIS A 3 21.44 16.29 15.58
N GLN A 4 20.11 16.23 15.76
CA GLN A 4 19.48 15.78 17.02
C GLN A 4 19.56 14.26 17.20
N LEU A 5 19.79 13.51 16.11
CA LEU A 5 19.85 12.05 16.12
C LEU A 5 21.27 11.50 16.27
N ARG A 6 22.30 12.37 16.33
CA ARG A 6 23.73 11.95 16.34
C ARG A 6 24.13 11.11 17.56
N SER A 7 23.44 11.27 18.68
CA SER A 7 23.69 10.51 19.92
C SER A 7 23.10 9.10 19.89
N TYR A 8 22.20 8.81 18.94
CA TYR A 8 21.54 7.52 18.82
C TYR A 8 22.30 6.63 17.85
N ILE A 9 22.35 5.34 18.16
CA ILE A 9 22.86 4.35 17.21
C ILE A 9 21.88 4.21 16.04
N PRO A 10 22.35 3.94 14.81
CA PRO A 10 21.48 3.80 13.63
C PRO A 10 20.33 2.80 13.79
N ARG A 11 20.52 1.77 14.61
CA ARG A 11 19.51 0.76 14.93
C ARG A 11 18.28 1.33 15.65
N ASP A 12 18.47 2.39 16.45
CA ASP A 12 17.42 3.04 17.24
C ASP A 12 16.78 4.22 16.51
N ILE A 13 17.28 4.57 15.32
CA ILE A 13 16.71 5.60 14.48
C ILE A 13 15.72 4.94 13.53
N TRP A 14 14.43 5.18 13.75
CA TRP A 14 13.35 4.64 12.93
C TRP A 14 12.84 5.68 11.93
N ASN A 15 12.54 5.21 10.72
CA ASN A 15 11.80 5.98 9.74
C ASN A 15 10.51 5.25 9.37
N CYS A 16 9.49 6.01 9.04
CA CYS A 16 8.22 5.49 8.56
C CYS A 16 7.60 6.41 7.52
N ASP A 17 6.85 5.82 6.59
CA ASP A 17 6.14 6.58 5.58
C ASP A 17 4.91 5.83 5.06
N GLU A 18 3.96 6.57 4.53
CA GLU A 18 2.77 6.05 3.85
C GLU A 18 2.96 6.04 2.33
N SER A 19 2.48 5.00 1.67
CA SER A 19 2.44 4.94 0.21
C SER A 19 1.14 4.36 -0.29
N SER A 20 0.69 4.85 -1.45
CA SER A 20 -0.49 4.33 -2.14
C SER A 20 -0.10 3.21 -3.09
N LEU A 21 -0.58 2.00 -2.82
CA LEU A 21 -0.51 0.87 -3.73
C LEU A 21 -1.76 0.87 -4.62
N GLN A 22 -1.57 1.16 -5.91
CA GLN A 22 -2.67 1.17 -6.88
C GLN A 22 -2.77 -0.20 -7.55
N TYR A 23 -3.80 -0.96 -7.19
CA TYR A 23 -4.10 -2.24 -7.79
C TYR A 23 -4.74 -2.04 -9.17
N ASN A 24 -4.38 -2.85 -10.17
CA ASN A 24 -4.89 -2.78 -11.54
C ASN A 24 -4.72 -1.44 -12.27
N LYS A 25 -3.82 -0.57 -11.80
CA LYS A 25 -3.51 0.66 -12.53
C LYS A 25 -2.84 0.30 -13.85
N GLN A 26 -3.51 0.63 -14.96
CA GLN A 26 -2.86 0.52 -16.26
C GLN A 26 -1.64 1.45 -16.31
N PRO A 27 -0.49 1.00 -16.86
CA PRO A 27 0.61 1.88 -17.17
C PRO A 27 0.11 3.06 -17.99
N ALA A 28 0.61 4.28 -17.73
CA ALA A 28 0.26 5.48 -18.49
C ALA A 28 0.46 5.32 -20.01
N TYR A 29 1.24 4.33 -20.44
CA TYR A 29 1.58 4.03 -21.84
C TYR A 29 1.21 2.60 -22.27
N SER A 30 0.32 1.90 -21.57
CA SER A 30 -0.01 0.52 -21.96
C SER A 30 -0.71 0.52 -23.31
N ASN A 31 -0.07 -0.13 -24.29
CA ASN A 31 -0.56 -0.27 -25.67
C ASN A 31 -1.80 -1.19 -25.77
N VAL A 32 -2.50 -1.46 -24.66
CA VAL A 32 -3.72 -2.28 -24.62
C VAL A 32 -4.89 -1.59 -25.33
N CYS A 33 -4.77 -0.30 -25.63
CA CYS A 33 -5.60 0.43 -26.60
C CYS A 33 -4.77 0.96 -27.78
N LYS A 34 -4.10 0.08 -28.53
CA LYS A 34 -3.59 0.43 -29.87
C LYS A 34 -3.92 -0.64 -30.91
N GLU A 35 -5.15 -1.14 -30.91
CA GLU A 35 -5.76 -1.52 -32.18
C GLU A 35 -6.11 -0.20 -32.90
N SER A 36 -5.38 0.08 -33.97
CA SER A 36 -5.51 1.20 -34.91
C SER A 36 -6.65 2.20 -34.63
N GLY A 37 -6.34 3.30 -33.93
CA GLY A 37 -7.17 4.51 -33.94
C GLY A 37 -8.41 4.53 -33.05
N LYS A 38 -8.68 3.51 -32.23
CA LYS A 38 -9.81 3.54 -31.27
C LYS A 38 -9.34 3.74 -29.84
N VAL A 39 -9.55 4.94 -29.31
CA VAL A 39 -9.53 5.16 -27.85
C VAL A 39 -10.80 4.50 -27.30
N LEU A 40 -10.66 3.40 -26.55
CA LEU A 40 -11.78 2.83 -25.79
C LEU A 40 -12.11 3.80 -24.64
N ALA A 41 -12.95 4.80 -24.94
CA ALA A 41 -13.31 5.90 -24.04
C ALA A 41 -14.12 5.47 -22.80
N ASP A 42 -14.49 4.19 -22.69
CA ASP A 42 -15.46 3.70 -21.70
C ASP A 42 -14.94 2.61 -20.76
N ILE A 43 -13.64 2.34 -20.71
CA ILE A 43 -13.11 1.42 -19.69
C ILE A 43 -12.98 2.16 -18.37
N LYS A 44 -13.91 1.90 -17.44
CA LYS A 44 -13.78 2.34 -16.05
C LYS A 44 -12.52 1.75 -15.45
N LEU A 45 -11.48 2.57 -15.35
CA LEU A 45 -10.25 2.20 -14.67
C LEU A 45 -10.57 1.81 -13.22
N ASP A 46 -10.26 0.57 -12.86
CA ASP A 46 -10.24 0.15 -11.47
C ASP A 46 -9.13 0.93 -10.75
N LYS A 47 -9.53 1.96 -10.01
CA LYS A 47 -8.63 2.82 -9.23
C LYS A 47 -8.55 2.36 -7.79
N THR A 48 -8.56 1.05 -7.54
CA THR A 48 -8.45 0.51 -6.20
C THR A 48 -7.11 0.92 -5.59
N CYS A 49 -7.17 1.90 -4.69
CA CYS A 49 -6.05 2.34 -3.88
C CYS A 49 -6.06 1.58 -2.55
N ILE A 50 -4.89 1.07 -2.17
CA ILE A 50 -4.62 0.46 -0.87
C ILE A 50 -3.52 1.31 -0.22
N ILE A 51 -3.78 1.86 0.96
CA ILE A 51 -2.76 2.62 1.68
C ILE A 51 -1.89 1.62 2.43
N THR A 52 -0.58 1.78 2.31
CA THR A 52 0.42 0.93 2.94
C THR A 52 1.35 1.79 3.78
N PHE A 53 1.65 1.36 4.99
CA PHE A 53 2.53 2.07 5.92
C PHE A 53 3.74 1.20 6.25
N TYR A 54 4.92 1.76 6.01
CA TYR A 54 6.21 1.08 6.11
C TYR A 54 6.99 1.65 7.29
N VAL A 55 7.69 0.79 8.03
CA VAL A 55 8.55 1.18 9.15
C VAL A 55 9.83 0.37 9.10
N THR A 56 10.97 1.05 9.08
CA THR A 56 12.31 0.44 9.08
C THR A 56 13.25 1.26 9.94
N ASN A 57 14.21 0.62 10.58
CA ASN A 57 15.32 1.33 11.20
C ASN A 57 16.36 1.76 10.16
N ALA A 58 17.23 2.71 10.55
CA ALA A 58 18.15 3.36 9.63
C ALA A 58 19.25 2.43 9.11
N ASP A 59 19.65 1.42 9.88
CA ASP A 59 20.59 0.39 9.45
C ASP A 59 19.93 -0.77 8.68
N ARG A 60 18.59 -0.77 8.56
CA ARG A 60 17.77 -1.76 7.85
C ARG A 60 17.82 -3.18 8.43
N SER A 61 18.38 -3.36 9.63
CA SER A 61 18.39 -4.65 10.31
C SER A 61 16.98 -5.09 10.75
N GLU A 62 16.10 -4.12 11.00
CA GLU A 62 14.74 -4.38 11.47
C GLU A 62 13.71 -3.67 10.58
N LYS A 63 12.71 -4.44 10.15
CA LYS A 63 11.53 -3.95 9.41
C LYS A 63 10.30 -4.41 10.15
N ARG A 64 9.35 -3.51 10.43
CA ARG A 64 8.07 -3.92 11.02
C ARG A 64 7.20 -4.57 9.96
N LYS A 65 6.26 -5.41 10.42
CA LYS A 65 5.23 -6.02 9.57
C LYS A 65 4.48 -4.91 8.81
N LEU A 66 4.29 -5.09 7.50
CA LEU A 66 3.60 -4.12 6.66
C LEU A 66 2.20 -3.86 7.22
N LEU A 67 1.85 -2.58 7.36
CA LEU A 67 0.51 -2.17 7.75
C LEU A 67 -0.29 -1.79 6.51
N VAL A 68 -1.40 -2.48 6.29
CA VAL A 68 -2.37 -2.18 5.24
C VAL A 68 -3.54 -1.43 5.86
N ILE A 69 -3.82 -0.23 5.34
CA ILE A 69 -4.89 0.64 5.80
C ILE A 69 -5.96 0.73 4.71
N LYS A 70 -7.21 0.47 5.09
CA LYS A 70 -8.38 0.54 4.21
C LYS A 70 -9.56 1.15 4.93
N ARG A 71 -10.52 1.67 4.17
CA ARG A 71 -11.75 2.24 4.72
C ARG A 71 -12.67 1.22 5.39
N SER A 72 -12.79 0.04 4.79
CA SER A 72 -13.70 -1.01 5.25
C SER A 72 -13.03 -1.93 6.27
N GLN A 73 -13.74 -2.34 7.32
CA GLN A 73 -13.27 -3.37 8.25
C GLN A 73 -13.14 -4.73 7.57
N THR A 74 -14.11 -5.07 6.72
CA THR A 74 -14.14 -6.33 5.99
C THR A 74 -14.45 -6.02 4.52
N PRO A 75 -13.43 -5.83 3.67
CA PRO A 75 -13.62 -5.63 2.24
C PRO A 75 -14.43 -6.78 1.63
N GLN A 76 -15.21 -6.50 0.58
CA GLN A 76 -16.02 -7.52 -0.11
C GLN A 76 -15.16 -8.71 -0.58
N ALA A 77 -13.92 -8.44 -1.02
CA ALA A 77 -12.96 -9.48 -1.40
C ALA A 77 -12.64 -10.44 -0.23
N PHE A 78 -12.58 -9.95 1.02
CA PHE A 78 -12.37 -10.82 2.18
C PHE A 78 -13.59 -11.67 2.45
N CYS A 79 -14.80 -11.11 2.33
CA CYS A 79 -16.05 -11.85 2.49
C CYS A 79 -16.18 -12.97 1.44
N GLN A 80 -15.96 -12.64 0.16
CA GLN A 80 -16.09 -13.60 -0.96
C GLN A 80 -15.09 -14.75 -0.85
N ASN A 81 -13.85 -14.46 -0.46
CA ASN A 81 -12.78 -15.46 -0.35
C ASN A 81 -12.66 -16.05 1.07
N LYS A 82 -13.59 -15.74 1.97
CA LYS A 82 -13.60 -16.18 3.38
C LYS A 82 -12.24 -15.98 4.09
N ILE A 83 -11.62 -14.83 3.84
CA ILE A 83 -10.29 -14.52 4.40
C ILE A 83 -10.41 -14.20 5.87
N ASN A 84 -9.65 -14.93 6.69
CA ASN A 84 -9.43 -14.59 8.08
C ASN A 84 -8.33 -13.51 8.18
N ILE A 85 -8.71 -12.31 8.61
CA ILE A 85 -7.82 -11.15 8.76
C ILE A 85 -6.63 -11.46 9.67
N ASN A 86 -6.83 -12.28 10.71
CA ASN A 86 -5.78 -12.65 11.66
C ASN A 86 -4.70 -13.54 11.03
N ASN A 87 -5.01 -14.22 9.92
CA ASN A 87 -4.08 -15.09 9.20
C ASN A 87 -3.29 -14.33 8.12
N LEU A 88 -3.50 -13.02 7.98
CA LEU A 88 -2.79 -12.23 6.98
C LEU A 88 -1.30 -12.09 7.33
N PRO A 89 -0.40 -12.17 6.33
CA PRO A 89 1.03 -11.91 6.52
C PRO A 89 1.33 -10.42 6.74
N VAL A 90 0.31 -9.57 6.73
CA VAL A 90 0.35 -8.13 7.03
C VAL A 90 -0.47 -7.81 8.27
N THR A 91 -0.27 -6.62 8.84
CA THR A 91 -1.23 -6.07 9.80
C THR A 91 -2.30 -5.32 9.01
N TYR A 92 -3.57 -5.65 9.22
CA TYR A 92 -4.68 -4.96 8.58
C TYR A 92 -5.32 -3.99 9.57
N HIS A 93 -5.48 -2.74 9.17
CA HIS A 93 -6.15 -1.72 9.96
C HIS A 93 -7.24 -1.07 9.12
N PHE A 94 -8.41 -0.91 9.73
CA PHE A 94 -9.51 -0.20 9.09
C PHE A 94 -9.69 1.18 9.70
N ASN A 95 -9.83 2.19 8.86
CA ASN A 95 -10.11 3.54 9.26
C ASN A 95 -11.20 4.11 8.36
N GLN A 96 -12.39 4.39 8.92
CA GLN A 96 -13.53 4.88 8.13
C GLN A 96 -13.29 6.22 7.42
N LYS A 97 -12.26 6.97 7.86
CA LYS A 97 -11.85 8.26 7.29
C LYS A 97 -10.75 8.14 6.21
N ALA A 98 -10.19 6.95 6.00
CA ALA A 98 -9.19 6.66 4.99
C ALA A 98 -9.79 6.44 3.59
#